data_AF-I6ZHA4-F1
#
_entry.id   AF-I6ZHA4-F1
#
_cell.length_a   1.000
_cell.length_b   1.000
_cell.length_c   1.000
_cell.angle_alpha   90.00
_cell.angle_beta   90.00
_cell.angle_gamma   90.00
#
_symmetry.space_group_name_H-M   'P 1'
#
loop_
_entity.id
_entity.type
_entity.pdbx_description
1 polymer ?
#
loop_
_entity_poly.entity_id
_entity_poly.type
_entity_poly.pdbx_seq_one_letter_code
_entity_poly.pdbx_strand_id
1 'polypeptide(L)'
;MNWQDELKVLSNAGVEKKRNSSLKKKLSIIKKIRNIGSEDVDTIRNDLASEDMSKFTSEIVPSLLLAKVQSGDDIKNVVRVTSALMACGDFVMQLMNELGKVIRCGIQDIERYWLPAYFFDMQVLTRRATGKEGWKEGLIKDLCSKMDVRPRTLFLAYITENYKDEAIQAEVRSQAMKIGSLTIEDENERFTAAARSLGIEVHDKEGGPRKVVDVEDEEFLYYTGRITSQECYDGGLDVKEIRDYIIMHSGDTEKLDGLSKYIKNASNQREIISAIMQLKLNPNFITPIARILKSMGGVGRKIAATLFKEIYQSKNIGHNDVVSNCLLISEMCKFREVSPDEMFVLLDHLFKIKNIEAYCACLNGIGRYFLLNESTSHRIREFIERIRNYKASKMDFIHANNCLSRVLSPSQTMLNADYRGFFRHFFRKETFSENSSVWSSLVRSKATLLTILLHPWAFEDTDFLASLVHKAEIQVQVMRMMVPSIEIMYEHSRHKCIALVRLYSSLMLLESKDTWGHLIDKVFQLEVDNSFKCKIIIILLQKTPVDMQRQYIPIIRACIDSEDSLDLRILFSNFCESIGIESQNVDYDDSFDEELSFIKSYA
;
A
#
# COMPACT_ATOMS: atom_id res chain seq x y z
N MET A 1 9.20 -35.06 6.79
CA MET A 1 9.24 -35.68 8.13
C MET A 1 8.18 -35.01 8.97
N ASN A 2 7.33 -35.74 9.70
CA ASN A 2 6.34 -35.11 10.57
C ASN A 2 7.06 -34.41 11.74
N TRP A 3 6.55 -33.28 12.20
CA TRP A 3 7.15 -32.50 13.29
C TRP A 3 7.39 -33.35 14.55
N GLN A 4 6.47 -34.26 14.87
CA GLN A 4 6.62 -35.18 15.99
C GLN A 4 7.85 -36.11 15.87
N ASP A 5 8.16 -36.57 14.66
CA ASP A 5 9.33 -37.41 14.43
C ASP A 5 10.61 -36.57 14.52
N GLU A 6 10.54 -35.31 14.08
CA GLU A 6 11.63 -34.36 14.22
C GLU A 6 11.97 -34.05 15.68
N LEU A 7 10.96 -33.79 16.52
CA LEU A 7 11.18 -33.57 17.96
C LEU A 7 11.84 -34.78 18.64
N LYS A 8 11.47 -36.01 18.24
CA LYS A 8 12.14 -37.22 18.75
C LYS A 8 13.62 -37.23 18.36
N VAL A 9 13.96 -36.89 17.12
CA VAL A 9 15.36 -36.82 16.67
C VAL A 9 16.12 -35.72 17.41
N LEU A 10 15.52 -34.53 17.60
CA LEU A 10 16.14 -33.42 18.32
C LEU A 10 16.40 -33.73 19.80
N SER A 11 15.53 -34.53 20.44
CA SER A 11 15.72 -34.97 21.83
C SER A 11 16.94 -35.87 22.04
N ASN A 12 17.44 -36.51 20.98
CA ASN A 12 18.55 -37.47 21.00
C ASN A 12 19.91 -36.84 20.62
N ALA A 13 19.99 -35.54 20.40
CA ALA A 13 21.24 -34.85 20.09
C ALA A 13 22.19 -34.89 21.32
N GLY A 14 23.08 -35.88 21.32
CA GLY A 14 24.04 -36.16 22.38
C GLY A 14 25.28 -35.27 22.35
N VAL A 15 25.82 -35.06 23.55
CA VAL A 15 26.91 -34.19 23.99
C VAL A 15 28.24 -34.41 23.24
N GLU A 16 28.71 -33.41 22.50
CA GLU A 16 30.11 -33.31 22.08
C GLU A 16 30.88 -32.25 22.88
N LYS A 17 32.19 -32.47 22.98
CA LYS A 17 33.13 -31.74 23.83
C LYS A 17 33.13 -30.24 23.54
N LYS A 18 32.59 -29.48 24.49
CA LYS A 18 32.46 -28.02 24.43
C LYS A 18 33.82 -27.34 24.33
N ARG A 19 34.03 -26.55 23.28
CA ARG A 19 35.18 -25.65 23.17
C ARG A 19 34.92 -24.36 23.94
N ASN A 20 35.97 -23.80 24.52
CA ASN A 20 35.93 -22.45 25.10
C ASN A 20 36.50 -21.47 24.07
N SER A 21 35.66 -21.01 23.15
CA SER A 21 36.03 -19.94 22.23
C SER A 21 36.06 -18.55 22.90
N SER A 22 36.53 -17.57 22.15
CA SER A 22 36.58 -16.18 22.59
C SER A 22 35.18 -15.63 22.92
N LEU A 23 35.13 -14.72 23.91
CA LEU A 23 33.92 -14.00 24.30
C LEU A 23 33.19 -13.36 23.10
N LYS A 24 33.96 -12.87 22.11
CA LYS A 24 33.43 -12.26 20.89
C LYS A 24 32.60 -13.24 20.06
N LYS A 25 33.01 -14.53 19.95
CA LYS A 25 32.24 -15.55 19.23
C LYS A 25 30.93 -15.84 19.95
N LYS A 26 30.97 -16.03 21.28
CA LYS A 26 29.78 -16.30 22.10
C LYS A 26 28.74 -15.16 22.02
N LEU A 27 29.19 -13.90 22.12
CA LEU A 27 28.30 -12.74 21.96
C LEU A 27 27.72 -12.62 20.54
N SER A 28 28.47 -13.03 19.51
CA SER A 28 27.97 -13.07 18.13
C SER A 28 26.84 -14.08 17.98
N ILE A 29 27.00 -15.28 18.56
CA ILE A 29 25.97 -16.33 18.55
C ILE A 29 24.69 -15.82 19.24
N ILE A 30 24.81 -15.18 20.42
CA ILE A 30 23.67 -14.62 21.16
C ILE A 30 22.92 -13.57 20.31
N LYS A 31 23.63 -12.71 19.56
CA LYS A 31 23.00 -11.75 18.66
C LYS A 31 22.23 -12.42 17.53
N LYS A 32 22.75 -13.52 16.97
CA LYS A 32 22.06 -14.29 15.91
C LYS A 32 20.77 -14.93 16.41
N ILE A 33 20.73 -15.38 17.67
CA ILE A 33 19.54 -15.99 18.28
C ILE A 33 18.32 -15.05 18.30
N ARG A 34 18.52 -13.73 18.30
CA ARG A 34 17.41 -12.77 18.27
C ARG A 34 16.69 -12.70 16.92
N ASN A 35 17.35 -13.07 15.83
CA ASN A 35 16.82 -13.04 14.48
C ASN A 35 17.15 -14.37 13.77
N ILE A 36 16.42 -15.44 14.11
CA ILE A 36 16.64 -16.77 13.55
C ILE A 36 15.95 -16.85 12.18
N GLY A 37 16.71 -16.67 11.11
CA GLY A 37 16.26 -16.97 9.74
C GLY A 37 16.38 -18.45 9.43
N SER A 38 15.57 -18.96 8.49
CA SER A 38 15.58 -20.36 8.06
C SER A 38 16.95 -20.85 7.56
N GLU A 39 17.69 -19.99 6.87
CA GLU A 39 19.03 -20.27 6.34
C GLU A 39 20.11 -20.39 7.43
N ASP A 40 19.88 -19.74 8.57
CA ASP A 40 20.86 -19.66 9.66
C ASP A 40 20.68 -20.75 10.72
N VAL A 41 19.57 -21.50 10.71
CA VAL A 41 19.21 -22.47 11.77
C VAL A 41 20.32 -23.48 12.03
N ASP A 42 20.77 -24.19 10.99
CA ASP A 42 21.80 -25.22 11.14
C ASP A 42 23.15 -24.62 11.55
N THR A 43 23.47 -23.44 11.04
CA THR A 43 24.69 -22.71 11.39
C THR A 43 24.69 -22.35 12.88
N ILE A 44 23.61 -21.72 13.36
CA ILE A 44 23.47 -21.33 14.77
C ILE A 44 23.43 -22.57 15.68
N ARG A 45 22.70 -23.61 15.27
CA ARG A 45 22.60 -24.86 16.02
C ARG A 45 23.97 -25.55 16.16
N ASN A 46 24.74 -25.63 15.09
CA ASN A 46 26.09 -26.19 15.11
C ASN A 46 27.06 -25.34 15.94
N ASP A 47 26.97 -24.01 15.81
CA ASP A 47 27.73 -23.08 16.64
C ASP A 47 27.42 -23.28 18.14
N LEU A 48 26.15 -23.38 18.51
CA LEU A 48 25.71 -23.62 19.89
C LEU A 48 26.13 -24.99 20.42
N ALA A 49 26.07 -26.04 19.60
CA ALA A 49 26.50 -27.38 19.99
C ALA A 49 28.02 -27.46 20.23
N SER A 50 28.80 -26.67 19.49
CA SER A 50 30.28 -26.67 19.57
C SER A 50 30.86 -25.87 20.73
N GLU A 51 30.07 -24.98 21.36
CA GLU A 51 30.55 -23.98 22.32
C GLU A 51 30.00 -24.18 23.74
N ASP A 52 30.80 -23.86 24.77
CA ASP A 52 30.27 -23.81 26.14
C ASP A 52 29.50 -22.51 26.41
N MET A 53 28.17 -22.60 26.39
CA MET A 53 27.25 -21.49 26.65
C MET A 53 26.71 -21.45 28.09
N SER A 54 27.20 -22.30 28.99
CA SER A 54 26.70 -22.45 30.37
C SER A 54 26.69 -21.16 31.19
N LYS A 55 27.61 -20.23 30.92
CA LYS A 55 27.70 -18.93 31.62
C LYS A 55 26.87 -17.80 31.00
N PHE A 56 26.21 -18.05 29.86
CA PHE A 56 25.47 -17.05 29.10
C PHE A 56 23.96 -17.32 29.08
N THR A 57 23.46 -18.19 29.96
CA THR A 57 22.05 -18.54 30.01
C THR A 57 21.17 -17.32 30.29
N SER A 58 21.66 -16.38 31.12
CA SER A 58 21.04 -15.08 31.40
C SER A 58 20.87 -14.16 30.20
N GLU A 59 21.67 -14.32 29.16
CA GLU A 59 21.65 -13.51 27.95
C GLU A 59 20.92 -14.24 26.81
N ILE A 60 21.06 -15.56 26.74
CA ILE A 60 20.43 -16.39 25.71
C ILE A 60 18.91 -16.43 25.93
N VAL A 61 18.45 -16.69 27.16
CA VAL A 61 17.01 -16.85 27.43
C VAL A 61 16.21 -15.59 27.05
N PRO A 62 16.59 -14.37 27.49
CA PRO A 62 15.89 -13.17 27.03
C PRO A 62 15.98 -12.95 25.52
N SER A 63 17.10 -13.31 24.89
CA SER A 63 17.27 -13.17 23.43
C SER A 63 16.35 -14.12 22.66
N LEU A 64 16.13 -15.34 23.15
CA LEU A 64 15.15 -16.29 22.59
C LEU A 64 13.73 -15.78 22.75
N LEU A 65 13.38 -15.25 23.93
CA LEU A 65 12.02 -14.75 24.21
C LEU A 65 11.69 -13.45 23.45
N LEU A 66 12.71 -12.73 22.98
CA LEU A 66 12.59 -11.53 22.14
C LEU A 66 12.86 -11.83 20.65
N ALA A 67 12.88 -13.11 20.26
CA ALA A 67 13.03 -13.48 18.86
C ALA A 67 11.85 -12.98 18.02
N LYS A 68 12.12 -12.52 16.81
CA LYS A 68 11.08 -12.13 15.86
C LYS A 68 10.49 -13.40 15.22
N VAL A 69 9.28 -13.77 15.63
CA VAL A 69 8.58 -14.98 15.18
C VAL A 69 7.29 -14.57 14.49
N GLN A 70 7.20 -14.78 13.18
CA GLN A 70 6.04 -14.38 12.39
C GLN A 70 5.22 -15.57 11.91
N SER A 71 5.79 -16.76 11.80
CA SER A 71 5.15 -17.95 11.25
C SER A 71 5.27 -19.17 12.17
N GLY A 72 4.52 -20.24 11.89
CA GLY A 72 4.68 -21.52 12.60
C GLY A 72 6.04 -22.16 12.35
N ASP A 73 6.63 -21.93 11.17
CA ASP A 73 7.97 -22.45 10.86
C ASP A 73 9.08 -21.71 11.62
N ASP A 74 8.88 -20.43 11.93
CA ASP A 74 9.78 -19.69 12.81
C ASP A 74 9.79 -20.29 14.22
N ILE A 75 8.64 -20.75 14.74
CA ILE A 75 8.56 -21.46 16.03
C ILE A 75 9.42 -22.73 15.98
N LYS A 76 9.27 -23.54 14.92
CA LYS A 76 10.07 -24.75 14.73
C LYS A 76 11.57 -24.43 14.64
N ASN A 77 11.94 -23.33 13.98
CA ASN A 77 13.33 -22.86 13.89
C ASN A 77 13.89 -22.48 15.27
N VAL A 78 13.12 -21.75 16.08
CA VAL A 78 13.49 -21.44 17.47
C VAL A 78 13.68 -22.73 18.27
N VAL A 79 12.79 -23.71 18.12
CA VAL A 79 12.91 -25.04 18.78
C VAL A 79 14.17 -25.78 18.33
N ARG A 80 14.47 -25.83 17.03
CA ARG A 80 15.69 -26.46 16.46
C ARG A 80 16.98 -25.82 16.98
N VAL A 81 17.00 -24.50 17.09
CA VAL A 81 18.15 -23.78 17.67
C VAL A 81 18.26 -24.08 19.17
N THR A 82 17.14 -24.04 19.89
CA THR A 82 17.09 -24.30 21.33
C THR A 82 17.49 -25.73 21.68
N SER A 83 17.20 -26.70 20.81
CA SER A 83 17.49 -28.11 21.09
C SER A 83 18.99 -28.38 21.28
N ALA A 84 19.88 -27.57 20.67
CA ALA A 84 21.32 -27.66 20.88
C ALA A 84 21.76 -27.36 22.34
N LEU A 85 20.95 -26.62 23.09
CA LEU A 85 21.24 -26.22 24.47
C LEU A 85 20.54 -27.09 25.52
N MET A 86 19.79 -28.11 25.09
CA MET A 86 19.00 -28.97 25.99
C MET A 86 19.83 -29.81 26.95
N ALA A 87 21.10 -30.05 26.63
CA ALA A 87 22.05 -30.69 27.54
C ALA A 87 22.47 -29.79 28.71
N CYS A 88 22.21 -28.49 28.66
CA CYS A 88 22.50 -27.55 29.73
C CYS A 88 21.29 -27.43 30.68
N GLY A 89 21.33 -28.14 31.81
CA GLY A 89 20.24 -28.17 32.79
C GLY A 89 19.85 -26.77 33.30
N ASP A 90 20.82 -25.91 33.59
CA ASP A 90 20.59 -24.54 34.04
C ASP A 90 19.84 -23.70 33.00
N PHE A 91 20.21 -23.86 31.73
CA PHE A 91 19.50 -23.22 30.62
C PHE A 91 18.05 -23.68 30.54
N VAL A 92 17.80 -24.98 30.58
CA VAL A 92 16.44 -25.54 30.51
C VAL A 92 15.62 -25.05 31.71
N MET A 93 16.16 -25.10 32.93
CA MET A 93 15.47 -24.61 34.12
C MET A 93 15.14 -23.12 34.00
N GLN A 94 16.09 -22.29 33.56
CA GLN A 94 15.89 -20.86 33.39
C GLN A 94 14.86 -20.56 32.29
N LEU A 95 14.99 -21.19 31.12
CA LEU A 95 14.05 -21.04 30.01
C LEU A 95 12.62 -21.41 30.42
N MET A 96 12.45 -22.56 31.06
CA MET A 96 11.12 -23.03 31.48
C MET A 96 10.55 -22.15 32.59
N ASN A 97 11.37 -21.60 33.49
CA ASN A 97 10.92 -20.66 34.50
C ASN A 97 10.48 -19.33 33.88
N GLU A 98 11.26 -18.76 32.96
CA GLU A 98 10.92 -17.49 32.29
C GLU A 98 9.71 -17.64 31.38
N LEU A 99 9.63 -18.70 30.56
CA LEU A 99 8.42 -19.02 29.78
C LEU A 99 7.21 -19.20 30.70
N GLY A 100 7.38 -19.93 31.80
CA GLY A 100 6.34 -20.12 32.80
C GLY A 100 5.89 -18.81 33.44
N LYS A 101 6.80 -17.85 33.70
CA LYS A 101 6.44 -16.51 34.19
C LYS A 101 5.62 -15.75 33.15
N VAL A 102 6.07 -15.71 31.89
CA VAL A 102 5.36 -14.99 30.83
C VAL A 102 3.96 -15.57 30.61
N ILE A 103 3.83 -16.90 30.58
CA ILE A 103 2.54 -17.57 30.40
C ILE A 103 1.63 -17.38 31.62
N ARG A 104 2.16 -17.36 32.85
CA ARG A 104 1.37 -17.10 34.08
C ARG A 104 0.79 -15.69 34.14
N CYS A 105 1.43 -14.71 33.51
CA CYS A 105 0.92 -13.34 33.45
C CYS A 105 -0.29 -13.18 32.50
N GLY A 106 -0.64 -14.23 31.75
CA GLY A 106 -1.67 -14.19 30.72
C GLY A 106 -1.11 -13.68 29.40
N ILE A 107 -1.59 -14.26 28.29
CA ILE A 107 -1.23 -13.82 26.94
C ILE A 107 -2.46 -13.21 26.27
N GLN A 108 -2.38 -11.89 26.10
CA GLN A 108 -3.41 -11.07 25.46
C GLN A 108 -3.01 -10.69 24.03
N ASP A 109 -1.71 -10.44 23.84
CA ASP A 109 -1.12 -10.05 22.57
C ASP A 109 -1.12 -11.22 21.57
N ILE A 110 -1.74 -10.99 20.42
CA ILE A 110 -1.83 -11.96 19.33
C ILE A 110 -0.43 -12.35 18.83
N GLU A 111 0.54 -11.45 18.82
CA GLU A 111 1.90 -11.72 18.36
C GLU A 111 2.67 -12.63 19.32
N ARG A 112 2.15 -12.90 20.52
CA ARG A 112 2.79 -13.73 21.55
C ARG A 112 2.23 -15.15 21.63
N TYR A 113 1.30 -15.54 20.75
CA TYR A 113 0.76 -16.92 20.69
C TYR A 113 1.85 -17.99 20.52
N TRP A 114 2.99 -17.63 19.94
CA TRP A 114 4.10 -18.56 19.71
C TRP A 114 4.81 -18.97 20.99
N LEU A 115 4.74 -18.19 22.08
CA LEU A 115 5.39 -18.52 23.35
C LEU A 115 4.78 -19.77 24.01
N PRO A 116 3.44 -19.94 24.07
CA PRO A 116 2.79 -21.18 24.47
C PRO A 116 3.10 -22.37 23.55
N ALA A 117 3.13 -22.15 22.23
CA ALA A 117 3.48 -23.19 21.26
C ALA A 117 4.93 -23.66 21.46
N TYR A 118 5.86 -22.71 21.62
CA TYR A 118 7.25 -22.98 21.95
C TYR A 118 7.37 -23.69 23.30
N PHE A 119 6.68 -23.24 24.34
CA PHE A 119 6.67 -23.92 25.64
C PHE A 119 6.13 -25.36 25.55
N PHE A 120 5.08 -25.58 24.75
CA PHE A 120 4.52 -26.91 24.50
C PHE A 120 5.56 -27.82 23.83
N ASP A 121 6.19 -27.36 22.75
CA ASP A 121 7.23 -28.12 22.04
C ASP A 121 8.45 -28.40 22.95
N MET A 122 8.85 -27.43 23.77
CA MET A 122 9.92 -27.61 24.76
C MET A 122 9.53 -28.61 25.86
N GLN A 123 8.27 -28.66 26.30
CA GLN A 123 7.79 -29.72 27.23
C GLN A 123 7.82 -31.09 26.56
N VAL A 124 7.43 -31.18 25.28
CA VAL A 124 7.51 -32.43 24.50
C VAL A 124 8.96 -32.89 24.35
N LEU A 125 9.89 -31.97 24.12
CA LEU A 125 11.33 -32.27 24.03
C LEU A 125 11.96 -32.67 25.37
N THR A 126 11.63 -31.97 26.45
CA THR A 126 12.22 -32.20 27.78
C THR A 126 11.64 -33.43 28.49
N ARG A 127 10.33 -33.68 28.35
CA ARG A 127 9.66 -34.80 29.03
C ARG A 127 9.88 -36.09 28.24
N ARG A 128 11.00 -36.75 28.53
CA ARG A 128 11.22 -38.15 28.14
C ARG A 128 10.15 -39.02 28.78
N ALA A 129 9.17 -39.45 27.98
CA ALA A 129 8.34 -40.65 28.21
C ALA A 129 7.96 -40.94 29.67
N THR A 130 7.53 -39.92 30.44
CA THR A 130 6.78 -40.22 31.66
C THR A 130 5.44 -40.72 31.17
N GLY A 131 5.22 -42.04 31.24
CA GLY A 131 4.06 -42.75 30.66
C GLY A 131 2.72 -42.41 31.30
N LYS A 132 2.54 -41.19 31.81
CA LYS A 132 1.24 -40.65 32.18
C LYS A 132 0.50 -40.29 30.89
N GLU A 133 -0.28 -41.22 30.38
CA GLU A 133 -1.29 -40.93 29.35
C GLU A 133 -2.09 -39.68 29.78
N GLY A 134 -2.37 -38.78 28.84
CA GLY A 134 -3.17 -37.58 29.12
C GLY A 134 -2.40 -36.30 29.47
N TRP A 135 -1.07 -36.32 29.61
CA TRP A 135 -0.35 -35.12 30.09
C TRP A 135 -0.33 -33.97 29.08
N LYS A 136 -0.37 -34.27 27.76
CA LYS A 136 -0.33 -33.26 26.70
C LYS A 136 -1.66 -32.50 26.64
N GLU A 137 -2.75 -33.24 26.82
CA GLU A 137 -4.12 -32.76 26.89
C GLU A 137 -4.29 -31.86 28.12
N GLY A 138 -3.79 -32.31 29.28
CA GLY A 138 -3.72 -31.48 30.48
C GLY A 138 -2.91 -30.19 30.29
N LEU A 139 -1.82 -30.25 29.53
CA LEU A 139 -1.00 -29.06 29.21
C LEU A 139 -1.71 -28.11 28.24
N ILE A 140 -2.35 -28.62 27.18
CA ILE A 140 -3.16 -27.81 26.25
C ILE A 140 -4.25 -27.06 27.03
N LYS A 141 -4.94 -27.76 27.95
CA LYS A 141 -5.96 -27.18 28.82
C LYS A 141 -5.41 -26.08 29.74
N ASP A 142 -4.27 -26.30 30.37
CA ASP A 142 -3.61 -25.31 31.25
C ASP A 142 -3.06 -24.09 30.49
N LEU A 143 -2.58 -24.27 29.26
CA LEU A 143 -2.13 -23.16 28.42
C LEU A 143 -3.33 -22.36 27.90
N CYS A 144 -4.39 -23.03 27.43
CA CYS A 144 -5.61 -22.37 26.97
C CYS A 144 -6.21 -21.49 28.06
N SER A 145 -6.27 -21.95 29.31
CA SER A 145 -6.82 -21.15 30.42
C SER A 145 -6.05 -19.86 30.74
N LYS A 146 -4.84 -19.69 30.21
CA LYS A 146 -3.96 -18.52 30.41
C LYS A 146 -3.85 -17.64 29.17
N MET A 147 -4.60 -17.93 28.11
CA MET A 147 -4.60 -17.15 26.87
C MET A 147 -5.98 -16.55 26.64
N ASP A 148 -5.97 -15.31 26.14
CA ASP A 148 -7.15 -14.69 25.55
C ASP A 148 -7.55 -15.43 24.26
N VAL A 149 -8.77 -15.15 23.82
CA VAL A 149 -9.40 -15.82 22.69
C VAL A 149 -8.52 -15.82 21.44
N ARG A 150 -7.95 -14.67 21.06
CA ARG A 150 -7.15 -14.54 19.83
C ARG A 150 -5.86 -15.39 19.82
N PRO A 151 -4.93 -15.22 20.78
CA PRO A 151 -3.73 -16.07 20.84
C PRO A 151 -4.06 -17.55 21.09
N ARG A 152 -5.15 -17.87 21.82
CA ARG A 152 -5.63 -19.24 22.01
C ARG A 152 -5.98 -19.91 20.68
N THR A 153 -6.70 -19.24 19.78
CA THR A 153 -7.05 -19.78 18.46
C THR A 153 -5.80 -20.10 17.64
N LEU A 154 -4.83 -19.18 17.57
CA LEU A 154 -3.59 -19.40 16.82
C LEU A 154 -2.75 -20.55 17.42
N PHE A 155 -2.70 -20.64 18.75
CA PHE A 155 -2.05 -21.78 19.42
C PHE A 155 -2.74 -23.11 19.07
N LEU A 156 -4.07 -23.18 19.14
CA LEU A 156 -4.80 -24.40 18.81
C LEU A 156 -4.61 -24.80 17.33
N ALA A 157 -4.62 -23.83 16.41
CA ALA A 157 -4.35 -24.07 15.00
C ALA A 157 -2.93 -24.64 14.78
N TYR A 158 -1.93 -24.10 15.48
CA TYR A 158 -0.57 -24.64 15.48
C TYR A 158 -0.54 -26.11 15.95
N ILE A 159 -1.25 -26.44 17.03
CA ILE A 159 -1.32 -27.83 17.53
C ILE A 159 -2.02 -28.74 16.51
N THR A 160 -3.12 -28.29 15.90
CA THR A 160 -3.85 -29.04 14.86
C THR A 160 -3.00 -29.38 13.66
N GLU A 161 -2.20 -28.41 13.21
CA GLU A 161 -1.31 -28.58 12.07
C GLU A 161 -0.22 -29.63 12.36
N ASN A 162 0.40 -29.55 13.54
CA ASN A 162 1.64 -30.27 13.85
C ASN A 162 1.48 -31.58 14.64
N TYR A 163 0.32 -31.83 15.27
CA TYR A 163 0.11 -33.00 16.13
C TYR A 163 -1.14 -33.80 15.73
N LYS A 164 -0.97 -34.95 15.08
CA LYS A 164 -2.09 -35.77 14.56
C LYS A 164 -2.61 -36.86 15.53
N ASP A 165 -2.21 -36.81 16.79
CA ASP A 165 -2.65 -37.76 17.82
C ASP A 165 -4.15 -37.55 18.14
N GLU A 166 -4.95 -38.62 18.11
CA GLU A 166 -6.41 -38.53 18.30
C GLU A 166 -6.81 -37.91 19.64
N ALA A 167 -6.06 -38.18 20.72
CA ALA A 167 -6.36 -37.63 22.04
C ALA A 167 -6.07 -36.12 22.09
N ILE A 168 -4.99 -35.69 21.44
CA ILE A 168 -4.67 -34.26 21.27
C ILE A 168 -5.74 -33.58 20.39
N GLN A 169 -6.14 -34.20 19.28
CA GLN A 169 -7.17 -33.65 18.40
C GLN A 169 -8.54 -33.59 19.07
N ALA A 170 -8.86 -34.54 19.96
CA ALA A 170 -10.06 -34.49 20.79
C ALA A 170 -10.01 -33.30 21.78
N GLU A 171 -8.87 -33.08 22.44
CA GLU A 171 -8.72 -31.95 23.35
C GLU A 171 -8.71 -30.60 22.63
N VAL A 172 -8.09 -30.50 21.45
CA VAL A 172 -8.12 -29.29 20.62
C VAL A 172 -9.56 -28.95 20.21
N ARG A 173 -10.34 -29.93 19.75
CA ARG A 173 -11.77 -29.72 19.44
C ARG A 173 -12.57 -29.29 20.68
N SER A 174 -12.30 -29.91 21.83
CA SER A 174 -12.90 -29.53 23.12
C SER A 174 -12.56 -28.09 23.51
N GLN A 175 -11.33 -27.62 23.30
CA GLN A 175 -10.96 -26.22 23.56
C GLN A 175 -11.49 -25.24 22.51
N ALA A 176 -11.54 -25.63 21.23
CA ALA A 176 -12.11 -24.82 20.17
C ALA A 176 -13.62 -24.57 20.39
N MET A 177 -14.36 -25.59 20.81
CA MET A 177 -15.79 -25.45 21.17
C MET A 177 -16.01 -24.46 22.33
N LYS A 178 -15.06 -24.32 23.25
CA LYS A 178 -15.15 -23.35 24.36
C LYS A 178 -14.86 -21.91 23.94
N ILE A 179 -14.29 -21.69 22.76
CA ILE A 179 -14.06 -20.35 22.21
C ILE A 179 -15.41 -19.73 21.78
N GLY A 180 -16.37 -20.56 21.36
CA GLY A 180 -17.63 -20.08 20.79
C GLY A 180 -17.42 -19.45 19.42
N SER A 181 -18.46 -18.81 18.88
CA SER A 181 -18.34 -18.04 17.64
C SER A 181 -17.52 -16.77 17.86
N LEU A 182 -16.78 -16.37 16.83
CA LEU A 182 -15.86 -15.24 16.88
C LEU A 182 -16.36 -14.10 16.02
N THR A 183 -16.41 -12.91 16.61
CA THR A 183 -16.61 -11.67 15.88
C THR A 183 -15.26 -11.02 15.63
N ILE A 184 -14.87 -10.88 14.36
CA ILE A 184 -13.55 -10.34 14.00
C ILE A 184 -13.66 -8.84 13.75
N GLU A 185 -12.84 -8.07 14.46
CA GLU A 185 -12.76 -6.60 14.33
C GLU A 185 -11.57 -6.13 13.49
N ASP A 186 -10.62 -7.04 13.16
CA ASP A 186 -9.39 -6.76 12.41
C ASP A 186 -9.25 -7.71 11.21
N GLU A 187 -8.81 -7.21 10.04
CA GLU A 187 -8.51 -7.98 8.82
C GLU A 187 -7.25 -8.87 8.93
N ASN A 188 -7.03 -9.53 10.06
CA ASN A 188 -5.92 -10.47 10.18
C ASN A 188 -6.29 -11.81 9.51
N GLU A 189 -6.07 -11.91 8.20
CA GLU A 189 -6.37 -13.11 7.39
C GLU A 189 -5.88 -14.41 8.02
N ARG A 190 -4.70 -14.36 8.67
CA ARG A 190 -4.10 -15.50 9.36
C ARG A 190 -4.94 -15.98 10.52
N PHE A 191 -5.51 -15.07 11.30
CA PHE A 191 -6.39 -15.40 12.43
C PHE A 191 -7.69 -16.04 11.93
N THR A 192 -8.29 -15.47 10.88
CA THR A 192 -9.52 -15.99 10.27
C THR A 192 -9.31 -17.39 9.70
N ALA A 193 -8.19 -17.63 8.99
CA ALA A 193 -7.83 -18.94 8.47
C ALA A 193 -7.63 -19.97 9.60
N ALA A 194 -6.97 -19.57 10.69
CA ALA A 194 -6.79 -20.41 11.88
C ALA A 194 -8.12 -20.79 12.54
N ALA A 195 -9.03 -19.82 12.73
CA ALA A 195 -10.36 -20.06 13.29
C ALA A 195 -11.17 -21.05 12.44
N ARG A 196 -11.21 -20.85 11.12
CA ARG A 196 -11.90 -21.76 10.19
C ARG A 196 -11.33 -23.18 10.20
N SER A 197 -10.00 -23.32 10.28
CA SER A 197 -9.35 -24.63 10.38
C SER A 197 -9.72 -25.42 11.64
N LEU A 198 -10.17 -24.73 12.68
CA LEU A 198 -10.62 -25.31 13.94
C LEU A 198 -12.14 -25.57 13.96
N GLY A 199 -12.86 -25.22 12.89
CA GLY A 199 -14.32 -25.29 12.83
C GLY A 199 -15.00 -24.26 13.72
N ILE A 200 -14.34 -23.14 14.02
CA ILE A 200 -14.92 -22.03 14.76
C ILE A 200 -15.70 -21.15 13.79
N GLU A 201 -16.98 -20.92 14.06
CA GLU A 201 -17.80 -19.99 13.30
C GLU A 201 -17.27 -18.57 13.48
N VAL A 202 -16.95 -17.93 12.37
CA VAL A 202 -16.53 -16.54 12.32
C VAL A 202 -17.69 -15.75 11.77
N HIS A 203 -18.28 -14.90 12.59
CA HIS A 203 -19.29 -13.94 12.16
C HIS A 203 -18.61 -12.61 11.89
N ASP A 204 -18.73 -12.15 10.66
CA ASP A 204 -18.49 -10.76 10.35
C ASP A 204 -19.58 -9.95 11.09
N LYS A 205 -19.18 -8.85 11.70
CA LYS A 205 -20.03 -8.12 12.65
C LYS A 205 -21.19 -7.45 11.90
N GLU A 206 -22.32 -8.14 11.76
CA GLU A 206 -23.58 -7.58 11.27
C GLU A 206 -24.24 -6.70 12.35
N GLY A 207 -24.49 -5.43 12.00
CA GLY A 207 -25.56 -4.61 12.58
C GLY A 207 -25.21 -3.68 13.76
N GLY A 208 -24.85 -2.43 13.47
CA GLY A 208 -24.82 -1.30 14.43
C GLY A 208 -23.87 -0.16 14.01
N PRO A 209 -24.36 1.05 13.72
CA PRO A 209 -23.71 1.97 12.78
C PRO A 209 -22.57 2.76 13.41
N ARG A 210 -21.34 2.58 12.91
CA ARG A 210 -20.48 3.68 12.45
C ARG A 210 -19.14 3.18 11.89
N LYS A 211 -18.84 3.71 10.71
CA LYS A 211 -17.57 3.76 9.99
C LYS A 211 -17.16 2.52 9.19
N VAL A 212 -18.11 2.04 8.38
CA VAL A 212 -17.83 1.82 6.95
C VAL A 212 -17.91 3.21 6.29
N VAL A 213 -16.83 3.98 6.40
CA VAL A 213 -16.59 5.19 5.61
C VAL A 213 -15.11 5.16 5.37
N ASP A 214 -14.73 4.61 4.21
CA ASP A 214 -13.50 4.96 3.48
C ASP A 214 -13.42 4.15 2.15
N VAL A 215 -14.25 3.12 1.95
CA VAL A 215 -14.30 2.37 0.67
C VAL A 215 -15.60 2.56 -0.11
N GLU A 216 -16.76 2.61 0.55
CA GLU A 216 -18.06 2.82 -0.14
C GLU A 216 -18.35 4.31 -0.42
N ASP A 217 -17.85 5.21 0.44
CA ASP A 217 -17.98 6.65 0.23
C ASP A 217 -17.16 7.12 -0.97
N GLU A 218 -16.03 6.50 -1.33
CA GLU A 218 -15.32 6.85 -2.57
C GLU A 218 -16.11 6.44 -3.83
N GLU A 219 -16.82 5.30 -3.78
CA GLU A 219 -17.67 4.87 -4.88
C GLU A 219 -18.91 5.78 -4.99
N PHE A 220 -19.59 6.07 -3.86
CA PHE A 220 -20.74 6.98 -3.77
C PHE A 220 -20.39 8.46 -4.07
N LEU A 221 -19.23 8.95 -3.64
CA LEU A 221 -18.69 10.28 -3.95
C LEU A 221 -18.21 10.39 -5.40
N TYR A 222 -17.80 9.28 -6.03
CA TYR A 222 -17.58 9.18 -7.47
C TYR A 222 -18.91 9.18 -8.26
N TYR A 223 -19.99 8.62 -7.70
CA TYR A 223 -21.34 8.75 -8.25
C TYR A 223 -21.92 10.17 -8.12
N THR A 224 -21.44 10.98 -7.16
CA THR A 224 -22.04 12.30 -6.81
C THR A 224 -21.13 13.52 -7.01
N GLY A 225 -19.84 13.36 -7.33
CA GLY A 225 -18.95 14.43 -7.81
C GLY A 225 -18.26 15.33 -6.76
N ARG A 226 -17.94 14.83 -5.55
CA ARG A 226 -17.25 15.64 -4.50
C ARG A 226 -15.99 14.91 -4.00
N ILE A 227 -14.80 15.53 -4.07
CA ILE A 227 -13.52 14.90 -3.67
C ILE A 227 -12.84 15.71 -2.56
N THR A 228 -12.53 15.06 -1.44
CA THR A 228 -11.40 15.39 -0.55
C THR A 228 -10.93 14.12 0.19
N SER A 229 -9.78 13.56 -0.16
CA SER A 229 -9.14 12.41 0.50
C SER A 229 -8.20 12.86 1.63
N GLN A 230 -8.16 12.12 2.74
CA GLN A 230 -7.23 12.38 3.85
C GLN A 230 -6.88 11.10 4.62
N GLU A 231 -6.08 10.21 4.04
CA GLU A 231 -5.45 9.11 4.79
C GLU A 231 -4.36 9.66 5.74
N CYS A 232 -4.41 9.25 7.02
CA CYS A 232 -3.49 9.70 8.07
C CYS A 232 -2.43 8.64 8.40
N TYR A 233 -1.16 9.04 8.38
CA TYR A 233 -0.01 8.28 8.90
C TYR A 233 -0.10 8.16 10.45
N ASP A 234 0.07 6.94 10.99
CA ASP A 234 -0.26 6.58 12.38
C ASP A 234 0.87 6.76 13.41
N GLY A 235 2.11 7.01 12.99
CA GLY A 235 3.23 7.35 13.88
C GLY A 235 3.81 6.15 14.63
N GLY A 236 5.12 5.93 14.47
CA GLY A 236 5.81 4.83 15.16
C GLY A 236 7.14 4.41 14.54
N LEU A 237 7.46 4.89 13.33
CA LEU A 237 8.66 4.45 12.62
C LEU A 237 9.95 4.95 13.27
N ASP A 238 10.92 4.04 13.38
CA ASP A 238 12.29 4.38 13.73
C ASP A 238 13.00 5.15 12.58
N VAL A 239 14.20 5.69 12.83
CA VAL A 239 14.92 6.51 11.85
C VAL A 239 15.24 5.73 10.56
N LYS A 240 15.44 4.41 10.66
CA LYS A 240 15.73 3.54 9.52
C LYS A 240 14.45 3.25 8.73
N GLU A 241 13.36 2.98 9.42
CA GLU A 241 12.05 2.76 8.85
C GLU A 241 11.51 4.01 8.16
N ILE A 242 11.73 5.21 8.70
CA ILE A 242 11.41 6.48 8.01
C ILE A 242 12.19 6.59 6.69
N ARG A 243 13.48 6.23 6.71
CA ARG A 243 14.32 6.23 5.50
C ARG A 243 13.78 5.22 4.46
N ASP A 244 13.46 4.01 4.89
CA ASP A 244 12.95 2.95 4.02
C ASP A 244 11.53 3.30 3.49
N TYR A 245 10.70 3.96 4.30
CA TYR A 245 9.39 4.49 3.90
C TYR A 245 9.50 5.53 2.79
N ILE A 246 10.45 6.47 2.90
CA ILE A 246 10.70 7.48 1.85
C ILE A 246 11.17 6.80 0.56
N ILE A 247 11.99 5.75 0.66
CA ILE A 247 12.45 4.98 -0.51
C ILE A 247 11.26 4.29 -1.18
N MET A 248 10.43 3.59 -0.40
CA MET A 248 9.28 2.81 -0.87
C MET A 248 8.16 3.69 -1.45
N HIS A 249 7.94 4.87 -0.89
CA HIS A 249 6.85 5.77 -1.25
C HIS A 249 7.31 7.07 -1.94
N SER A 250 8.50 7.07 -2.55
CA SER A 250 9.07 8.27 -3.20
C SER A 250 8.18 8.89 -4.30
N GLY A 251 7.26 8.12 -4.89
CA GLY A 251 6.29 8.58 -5.88
C GLY A 251 4.92 8.98 -5.33
N ASP A 252 4.64 8.70 -4.06
CA ASP A 252 3.32 8.89 -3.44
C ASP A 252 3.29 10.19 -2.64
N THR A 253 2.61 11.21 -3.17
CA THR A 253 2.66 12.55 -2.58
C THR A 253 1.89 12.65 -1.27
N GLU A 254 0.80 11.91 -1.13
CA GLU A 254 -0.07 11.98 0.05
C GLU A 254 0.60 11.30 1.25
N LYS A 255 1.22 10.13 1.03
CA LYS A 255 1.99 9.43 2.06
C LYS A 255 3.19 10.24 2.55
N LEU A 256 3.90 10.90 1.63
CA LEU A 256 5.01 11.77 1.99
C LEU A 256 4.54 13.01 2.77
N ASP A 257 3.37 13.57 2.46
CA ASP A 257 2.78 14.68 3.22
C ASP A 257 2.27 14.24 4.60
N GLY A 258 1.78 13.01 4.74
CA GLY A 258 1.45 12.37 6.03
C GLY A 258 2.70 12.21 6.91
N LEU A 259 3.74 11.57 6.37
CA LEU A 259 5.04 11.39 7.05
C LEU A 259 5.66 12.74 7.47
N SER A 260 5.57 13.73 6.60
CA SER A 260 6.03 15.10 6.83
C SER A 260 5.44 15.73 8.10
N LYS A 261 4.12 15.57 8.32
CA LYS A 261 3.44 16.07 9.52
C LYS A 261 3.93 15.37 10.80
N TYR A 262 4.23 14.08 10.72
CA TYR A 262 4.80 13.34 11.85
C TYR A 262 6.22 13.81 12.19
N ILE A 263 7.11 13.87 11.20
CA ILE A 263 8.51 14.30 11.39
C ILE A 263 8.57 15.72 11.98
N LYS A 264 7.62 16.58 11.64
CA LYS A 264 7.50 17.93 12.20
C LYS A 264 7.35 17.93 13.73
N ASN A 265 6.64 16.94 14.28
CA ASN A 265 6.31 16.83 15.71
C ASN A 265 7.19 15.82 16.47
N ALA A 266 8.09 15.11 15.79
CA ALA A 266 8.94 14.08 16.38
C ALA A 266 10.04 14.67 17.28
N SER A 267 10.30 14.04 18.44
CA SER A 267 11.32 14.47 19.41
C SER A 267 12.77 14.27 18.92
N ASN A 268 12.99 13.31 18.01
CA ASN A 268 14.27 12.95 17.40
C ASN A 268 14.49 13.59 16.01
N GLN A 269 13.83 14.73 15.72
CA GLN A 269 13.84 15.41 14.43
C GLN A 269 15.25 15.59 13.81
N ARG A 270 16.27 15.87 14.62
CA ARG A 270 17.66 16.07 14.13
C ARG A 270 18.27 14.79 13.54
N GLU A 271 18.04 13.65 14.18
CA GLU A 271 18.56 12.36 13.70
C GLU A 271 17.85 11.93 12.43
N ILE A 272 16.53 12.15 12.38
CA ILE A 272 15.71 11.91 11.17
C ILE A 272 16.22 12.75 10.02
N ILE A 273 16.41 14.07 10.22
CA ILE A 273 16.96 14.95 9.18
C ILE A 273 18.34 14.44 8.73
N SER A 274 19.21 14.06 9.66
CA SER A 274 20.53 13.53 9.31
C SER A 274 20.43 12.29 8.43
N ALA A 275 19.47 11.40 8.68
CA ALA A 275 19.25 10.19 7.87
C ALA A 275 18.64 10.52 6.50
N ILE A 276 17.66 11.42 6.44
CA ILE A 276 17.04 11.87 5.19
C ILE A 276 18.08 12.56 4.30
N MET A 277 18.96 13.37 4.88
CA MET A 277 20.02 14.06 4.14
C MET A 277 21.07 13.11 3.56
N GLN A 278 21.20 11.87 4.06
CA GLN A 278 22.05 10.85 3.42
C GLN A 278 21.46 10.36 2.09
N LEU A 279 20.13 10.47 1.89
CA LEU A 279 19.47 10.09 0.63
C LEU A 279 19.72 11.09 -0.51
N LYS A 280 20.19 12.32 -0.21
CA LYS A 280 20.38 13.39 -1.21
C LYS A 280 21.38 13.04 -2.32
N LEU A 281 22.25 12.06 -2.10
CA LEU A 281 23.21 11.59 -3.09
C LEU A 281 22.53 10.88 -4.27
N ASN A 282 21.30 10.39 -4.09
CA ASN A 282 20.50 9.83 -5.16
C ASN A 282 19.52 10.90 -5.69
N PRO A 283 19.62 11.31 -6.98
CA PRO A 283 18.75 12.30 -7.58
C PRO A 283 17.24 11.99 -7.46
N ASN A 284 16.85 10.72 -7.41
CA ASN A 284 15.44 10.31 -7.33
C ASN A 284 14.77 10.72 -6.01
N PHE A 285 15.54 10.92 -4.94
CA PHE A 285 15.01 11.30 -3.64
C PHE A 285 15.06 12.81 -3.39
N ILE A 286 15.63 13.61 -4.29
CA ILE A 286 15.74 15.07 -4.11
C ILE A 286 14.37 15.73 -3.94
N THR A 287 13.39 15.41 -4.79
CA THR A 287 12.04 15.99 -4.71
C THR A 287 11.28 15.51 -3.46
N PRO A 288 11.26 14.21 -3.10
CA PRO A 288 10.71 13.75 -1.83
C PRO A 288 11.32 14.46 -0.60
N ILE A 289 12.65 14.58 -0.56
CA ILE A 289 13.36 15.26 0.53
C ILE A 289 12.91 16.73 0.60
N ALA A 290 12.91 17.45 -0.51
CA ALA A 290 12.50 18.85 -0.56
C ALA A 290 11.06 19.06 -0.09
N ARG A 291 10.13 18.15 -0.46
CA ARG A 291 8.74 18.17 -0.01
C ARG A 291 8.63 17.98 1.51
N ILE A 292 9.38 17.02 2.07
CA ILE A 292 9.43 16.83 3.53
C ILE A 292 9.97 18.09 4.21
N LEU A 293 11.09 18.64 3.73
CA LEU A 293 11.70 19.83 4.32
C LEU A 293 10.78 21.06 4.30
N LYS A 294 9.98 21.24 3.24
CA LYS A 294 8.96 22.30 3.15
C LYS A 294 7.97 22.22 4.33
N SER A 295 7.48 21.04 4.66
CA SER A 295 6.52 20.86 5.76
C SER A 295 7.08 21.28 7.15
N MET A 296 8.41 21.23 7.29
CA MET A 296 9.14 21.54 8.51
C MET A 296 9.40 23.05 8.69
N GLY A 297 9.01 23.87 7.72
CA GLY A 297 9.05 25.34 7.79
C GLY A 297 10.43 25.90 8.17
N GLY A 298 10.53 26.51 9.37
CA GLY A 298 11.76 27.16 9.83
C GLY A 298 12.99 26.23 9.89
N VAL A 299 12.80 24.92 10.07
CA VAL A 299 13.90 23.94 10.03
C VAL A 299 14.38 23.73 8.60
N GLY A 300 13.47 23.64 7.63
CA GLY A 300 13.80 23.56 6.20
C GLY A 300 14.66 24.74 5.74
N ARG A 301 14.28 25.98 6.11
CA ARG A 301 15.09 27.17 5.79
C ARG A 301 16.49 27.15 6.38
N LYS A 302 16.66 26.66 7.61
CA LYS A 302 18.00 26.50 8.23
C LYS A 302 18.85 25.49 7.48
N ILE A 303 18.25 24.40 6.99
CA ILE A 303 18.93 23.40 6.17
C ILE A 303 19.36 24.01 4.83
N ALA A 304 18.47 24.73 4.15
CA ALA A 304 18.83 25.45 2.92
C ALA A 304 20.03 26.39 3.12
N ALA A 305 20.02 27.20 4.19
CA ALA A 305 21.13 28.09 4.52
C ALA A 305 22.45 27.33 4.77
N THR A 306 22.38 26.13 5.36
CA THR A 306 23.55 25.26 5.57
C THR A 306 24.09 24.74 4.24
N LEU A 307 23.21 24.33 3.32
CA LEU A 307 23.60 23.86 1.99
C LEU A 307 24.26 24.98 1.16
N PHE A 308 23.75 26.21 1.23
CA PHE A 308 24.41 27.38 0.63
C PHE A 308 25.80 27.60 1.21
N LYS A 309 25.92 27.58 2.54
CA LYS A 309 27.20 27.75 3.24
C LYS A 309 28.22 26.69 2.83
N GLU A 310 27.78 25.44 2.72
CA GLU A 310 28.57 24.31 2.23
C GLU A 310 29.14 24.60 0.83
N ILE A 311 28.32 25.07 -0.11
CA ILE A 311 28.77 25.39 -1.47
C ILE A 311 29.74 26.58 -1.48
N TYR A 312 29.45 27.65 -0.72
CA TYR A 312 30.27 28.88 -0.75
C TYR A 312 31.61 28.77 0.00
N GLN A 313 31.67 27.99 1.08
CA GLN A 313 32.77 28.06 2.05
C GLN A 313 33.66 26.82 2.12
N SER A 314 33.21 25.65 1.66
CA SER A 314 33.96 24.42 1.89
C SER A 314 35.00 24.13 0.81
N LYS A 315 36.27 24.09 1.22
CA LYS A 315 37.40 23.63 0.39
C LYS A 315 37.43 22.11 0.15
N ASN A 316 36.64 21.32 0.90
CA ASN A 316 36.72 19.85 0.94
C ASN A 316 35.39 19.11 0.68
N ILE A 317 34.39 19.76 0.07
CA ILE A 317 33.15 19.06 -0.29
C ILE A 317 33.38 18.23 -1.55
N GLY A 318 32.91 16.98 -1.53
CA GLY A 318 32.98 16.09 -2.69
C GLY A 318 32.20 16.67 -3.86
N HIS A 319 32.70 16.45 -5.08
CA HIS A 319 32.04 16.92 -6.30
C HIS A 319 30.54 16.57 -6.35
N ASN A 320 30.20 15.33 -6.02
CA ASN A 320 28.80 14.83 -6.03
C ASN A 320 27.93 15.53 -4.97
N ASP A 321 28.49 15.89 -3.82
CA ASP A 321 27.76 16.63 -2.78
C ASP A 321 27.42 18.05 -3.24
N VAL A 322 28.32 18.72 -3.98
CA VAL A 322 28.03 20.04 -4.56
C VAL A 322 26.85 19.95 -5.52
N VAL A 323 26.85 18.96 -6.42
CA VAL A 323 25.78 18.76 -7.40
C VAL A 323 24.46 18.40 -6.71
N SER A 324 24.47 17.46 -5.77
CA SER A 324 23.27 17.09 -4.98
C SER A 324 22.73 18.26 -4.16
N ASN A 325 23.59 19.07 -3.55
CA ASN A 325 23.18 20.28 -2.83
C ASN A 325 22.51 21.28 -3.78
N CYS A 326 23.08 21.49 -4.98
CA CYS A 326 22.51 22.36 -6.01
C CYS A 326 21.12 21.87 -6.46
N LEU A 327 20.93 20.56 -6.65
CA LEU A 327 19.64 19.97 -7.01
C LEU A 327 18.61 20.17 -5.89
N LEU A 328 18.98 19.92 -4.63
CA LEU A 328 18.09 20.06 -3.49
C LEU A 328 17.67 21.51 -3.26
N ILE A 329 18.62 22.46 -3.27
CA ILE A 329 18.31 23.89 -3.17
C ILE A 329 17.36 24.33 -4.30
N SER A 330 17.57 23.80 -5.51
CA SER A 330 16.72 24.11 -6.67
C SER A 330 15.26 23.63 -6.49
N GLU A 331 15.04 22.43 -5.95
CA GLU A 331 13.69 21.96 -5.61
C GLU A 331 13.08 22.76 -4.44
N MET A 332 13.87 23.11 -3.42
CA MET A 332 13.41 23.94 -2.30
C MET A 332 13.00 25.36 -2.77
N CYS A 333 13.62 25.89 -3.81
CA CYS A 333 13.20 27.15 -4.44
C CYS A 333 11.81 27.04 -5.09
N LYS A 334 11.48 25.91 -5.74
CA LYS A 334 10.13 25.67 -6.29
C LYS A 334 9.07 25.61 -5.20
N PHE A 335 9.43 25.08 -4.03
CA PHE A 335 8.58 25.08 -2.84
C PHE A 335 8.54 26.42 -2.09
N ARG A 336 9.25 27.45 -2.59
CA ARG A 336 9.32 28.81 -2.02
C ARG A 336 10.01 28.90 -0.65
N GLU A 337 10.83 27.91 -0.30
CA GLU A 337 11.69 27.96 0.90
C GLU A 337 13.01 28.73 0.65
N VAL A 338 13.37 28.89 -0.62
CA VAL A 338 14.54 29.64 -1.10
C VAL A 338 14.06 30.69 -2.10
N SER A 339 14.54 31.92 -1.95
CA SER A 339 14.15 33.03 -2.81
C SER A 339 14.83 32.97 -4.19
N PRO A 340 14.21 33.55 -5.24
CA PRO A 340 14.86 33.67 -6.55
C PRO A 340 16.18 34.43 -6.51
N ASP A 341 16.30 35.45 -5.64
CA ASP A 341 17.52 36.23 -5.51
C ASP A 341 18.70 35.40 -4.99
N GLU A 342 18.48 34.56 -3.98
CA GLU A 342 19.49 33.62 -3.49
C GLU A 342 19.93 32.65 -4.59
N MET A 343 18.99 32.19 -5.43
CA MET A 343 19.32 31.32 -6.57
C MET A 343 20.16 32.03 -7.63
N PHE A 344 19.88 33.29 -7.94
CA PHE A 344 20.69 34.05 -8.90
C PHE A 344 22.11 34.29 -8.36
N VAL A 345 22.25 34.59 -7.06
CA VAL A 345 23.56 34.72 -6.41
C VAL A 345 24.35 33.40 -6.46
N LEU A 346 23.68 32.25 -6.26
CA LEU A 346 24.31 30.94 -6.41
C LEU A 346 24.77 30.67 -7.84
N LEU A 347 23.94 30.94 -8.84
CA LEU A 347 24.32 30.79 -10.24
C LEU A 347 25.53 31.67 -10.60
N ASP A 348 25.55 32.92 -10.16
CA ASP A 348 26.69 33.82 -10.36
C ASP A 348 27.98 33.28 -9.74
N HIS A 349 27.89 32.76 -8.51
CA HIS A 349 29.01 32.15 -7.82
C HIS A 349 29.55 30.92 -8.56
N LEU A 350 28.67 29.98 -8.93
CA LEU A 350 29.03 28.73 -9.62
C LEU A 350 29.69 29.01 -10.98
N PHE A 351 29.18 29.99 -11.73
CA PHE A 351 29.78 30.41 -12.98
C PHE A 351 31.16 31.05 -12.77
N LYS A 352 31.33 31.89 -11.73
CA LYS A 352 32.61 32.54 -11.39
C LYS A 352 33.71 31.54 -11.03
N ILE A 353 33.37 30.49 -10.27
CA ILE A 353 34.32 29.41 -9.93
C ILE A 353 34.48 28.37 -11.05
N LYS A 354 33.81 28.57 -12.20
CA LYS A 354 33.80 27.67 -13.36
C LYS A 354 33.32 26.25 -13.03
N ASN A 355 32.43 26.09 -12.06
CA ASN A 355 31.77 24.80 -11.81
C ASN A 355 30.52 24.68 -12.69
N ILE A 356 30.75 24.34 -13.96
CA ILE A 356 29.72 24.33 -15.00
C ILE A 356 28.69 23.22 -14.80
N GLU A 357 29.12 22.07 -14.28
CA GLU A 357 28.20 20.97 -13.97
C GLU A 357 27.19 21.38 -12.89
N ALA A 358 27.64 21.92 -11.75
CA ALA A 358 26.76 22.39 -10.69
C ALA A 358 25.86 23.56 -11.16
N TYR A 359 26.41 24.46 -11.98
CA TYR A 359 25.65 25.53 -12.61
C TYR A 359 24.50 24.97 -13.48
N CYS A 360 24.80 23.98 -14.32
CA CYS A 360 23.82 23.29 -15.15
C CYS A 360 22.82 22.49 -14.32
N ALA A 361 23.23 21.91 -13.17
CA ALA A 361 22.33 21.24 -12.25
C ALA A 361 21.29 22.21 -11.67
N CYS A 362 21.72 23.40 -11.24
CA CYS A 362 20.80 24.47 -10.81
C CYS A 362 19.85 24.88 -11.93
N LEU A 363 20.37 25.19 -13.12
CA LEU A 363 19.54 25.59 -14.26
C LEU A 363 18.55 24.50 -14.70
N ASN A 364 18.93 23.22 -14.65
CA ASN A 364 18.00 22.12 -14.90
C ASN A 364 16.86 22.08 -13.88
N GLY A 365 17.16 22.39 -12.62
CA GLY A 365 16.17 22.47 -11.55
C GLY A 365 15.22 23.66 -11.75
N ILE A 366 15.74 24.89 -11.74
CA ILE A 366 14.91 26.11 -11.68
C ILE A 366 14.64 26.79 -13.03
N GLY A 367 15.38 26.48 -14.09
CA GLY A 367 15.38 27.25 -15.33
C GLY A 367 13.99 27.41 -15.95
N ARG A 368 13.24 26.30 -16.09
CA ARG A 368 11.86 26.35 -16.60
C ARG A 368 10.90 27.03 -15.64
N TYR A 369 11.01 26.73 -14.35
CA TYR A 369 10.17 27.33 -13.32
C TYR A 369 10.30 28.87 -13.34
N PHE A 370 11.52 29.39 -13.53
CA PHE A 370 11.77 30.83 -13.62
C PHE A 370 11.39 31.42 -14.97
N LEU A 371 11.50 30.67 -16.07
CA LEU A 371 11.05 31.13 -17.40
C LEU A 371 9.53 31.34 -17.46
N LEU A 372 8.77 30.51 -16.76
CA LEU A 372 7.30 30.57 -16.68
C LEU A 372 6.78 31.69 -15.76
N ASN A 373 7.61 32.20 -14.85
CA ASN A 373 7.23 33.26 -13.93
C ASN A 373 7.70 34.63 -14.45
N GLU A 374 6.75 35.55 -14.67
CA GLU A 374 7.01 36.89 -15.25
C GLU A 374 8.10 37.66 -14.49
N SER A 375 8.11 37.57 -13.17
CA SER A 375 9.08 38.30 -12.32
C SER A 375 10.53 37.83 -12.48
N THR A 376 10.74 36.58 -12.88
CA THR A 376 12.08 35.96 -12.98
C THR A 376 12.51 35.68 -14.43
N SER A 377 11.58 35.71 -15.39
CA SER A 377 11.79 35.28 -16.77
C SER A 377 12.86 36.09 -17.49
N HIS A 378 12.88 37.42 -17.31
CA HIS A 378 13.92 38.27 -17.92
C HIS A 378 15.31 37.90 -17.40
N ARG A 379 15.46 37.81 -16.08
CA ARG A 379 16.75 37.60 -15.44
C ARG A 379 17.30 36.20 -15.74
N ILE A 380 16.49 35.15 -15.68
CA ILE A 380 16.98 33.78 -15.96
C ILE A 380 17.45 33.60 -17.41
N ARG A 381 16.88 34.34 -18.38
CA ARG A 381 17.35 34.30 -19.77
C ARG A 381 18.80 34.75 -19.90
N GLU A 382 19.24 35.74 -19.12
CA GLU A 382 20.64 36.18 -19.11
C GLU A 382 21.58 35.04 -18.69
N PHE A 383 21.19 34.25 -17.69
CA PHE A 383 21.97 33.10 -17.21
C PHE A 383 21.97 31.96 -18.26
N ILE A 384 20.85 31.70 -18.92
CA ILE A 384 20.77 30.73 -20.02
C ILE A 384 21.67 31.15 -21.20
N GLU A 385 21.69 32.44 -21.54
CA GLU A 385 22.56 32.96 -22.61
C GLU A 385 24.05 32.88 -22.24
N ARG A 386 24.42 33.02 -20.96
CA ARG A 386 25.80 32.81 -20.50
C ARG A 386 26.29 31.38 -20.77
N ILE A 387 25.46 30.37 -20.51
CA ILE A 387 25.84 28.97 -20.77
C ILE A 387 25.78 28.62 -22.26
N ARG A 388 24.83 29.20 -23.01
CA ARG A 388 24.76 29.06 -24.47
C ARG A 388 26.00 29.57 -25.19
N ASN A 389 26.55 30.68 -24.71
CA ASN A 389 27.76 31.29 -25.27
C ASN A 389 29.05 30.77 -24.62
N TYR A 390 28.95 29.82 -23.68
CA TYR A 390 30.12 29.28 -22.99
C TYR A 390 30.89 28.33 -23.90
N LYS A 391 32.12 28.72 -24.27
CA LYS A 391 33.04 27.92 -25.09
C LYS A 391 34.14 27.37 -24.19
N ALA A 392 34.06 26.09 -23.82
CA ALA A 392 35.07 25.44 -22.97
C ALA A 392 35.23 23.94 -23.32
N SER A 393 35.77 23.16 -22.37
CA SER A 393 36.16 21.76 -22.52
C SER A 393 35.03 20.88 -23.09
N LYS A 394 35.38 19.74 -23.72
CA LYS A 394 34.42 18.80 -24.31
C LYS A 394 33.37 18.32 -23.30
N MET A 395 33.73 18.18 -22.02
CA MET A 395 32.81 17.78 -20.94
C MET A 395 31.84 18.91 -20.58
N ASP A 396 32.33 20.13 -20.40
CA ASP A 396 31.47 21.30 -20.12
C ASP A 396 30.45 21.54 -21.24
N PHE A 397 30.85 21.30 -22.48
CA PHE A 397 29.98 21.39 -23.65
C PHE A 397 28.83 20.37 -23.60
N ILE A 398 29.08 19.16 -23.10
CA ILE A 398 28.03 18.13 -22.90
C ILE A 398 27.05 18.57 -21.81
N HIS A 399 27.55 19.05 -20.66
CA HIS A 399 26.69 19.55 -19.58
C HIS A 399 25.84 20.74 -20.05
N ALA A 400 26.45 21.71 -20.74
CA ALA A 400 25.77 22.87 -21.30
C ALA A 400 24.67 22.48 -22.30
N ASN A 401 24.97 21.61 -23.27
CA ASN A 401 23.98 21.19 -24.26
C ASN A 401 22.84 20.36 -23.65
N ASN A 402 23.16 19.46 -22.71
CA ASN A 402 22.13 18.70 -21.98
C ASN A 402 21.26 19.60 -21.13
N CYS A 403 21.84 20.65 -20.54
CA CYS A 403 21.09 21.65 -19.79
C CYS A 403 20.19 22.47 -20.71
N LEU A 404 20.72 22.97 -21.82
CA LEU A 404 19.96 23.77 -22.77
C LEU A 404 18.83 22.97 -23.41
N SER A 405 19.04 21.71 -23.77
CA SER A 405 17.96 20.84 -24.23
C SER A 405 16.93 20.63 -23.14
N ARG A 406 17.32 20.36 -21.89
CA ARG A 406 16.35 20.22 -20.80
C ARG A 406 15.63 21.51 -20.42
N VAL A 407 16.23 22.68 -20.57
CA VAL A 407 15.57 23.95 -20.21
C VAL A 407 14.73 24.47 -21.37
N LEU A 408 15.24 24.39 -22.60
CA LEU A 408 14.65 24.99 -23.80
C LEU A 408 13.90 24.01 -24.69
N SER A 409 14.22 22.70 -24.67
CA SER A 409 13.34 21.73 -25.32
C SER A 409 12.04 21.63 -24.52
N PRO A 410 10.90 21.42 -25.17
CA PRO A 410 9.72 20.91 -24.49
C PRO A 410 10.14 19.61 -23.78
N SER A 411 9.73 19.40 -22.52
CA SER A 411 10.14 18.21 -21.75
C SER A 411 9.94 16.93 -22.56
N GLN A 412 10.75 15.89 -22.35
CA GLN A 412 10.31 14.54 -22.76
C GLN A 412 9.06 14.11 -21.97
N THR A 413 8.78 14.71 -20.80
CA THR A 413 7.47 14.75 -20.14
C THR A 413 6.39 15.57 -20.87
N MET A 414 6.72 16.26 -21.97
CA MET A 414 5.79 16.84 -22.95
C MET A 414 5.73 16.01 -24.24
N LEU A 415 6.65 15.07 -24.46
CA LEU A 415 6.43 13.96 -25.40
C LEU A 415 5.60 12.84 -24.76
N ASN A 416 5.63 12.72 -23.43
CA ASN A 416 4.49 12.29 -22.64
C ASN A 416 3.72 13.52 -22.18
N ALA A 417 3.39 14.45 -23.10
CA ALA A 417 2.29 15.36 -22.84
C ALA A 417 1.21 14.47 -22.25
N ASP A 418 0.62 14.91 -21.15
CA ASP A 418 -0.67 14.38 -20.77
C ASP A 418 -1.57 14.70 -21.95
N TYR A 419 -1.55 13.85 -22.98
CA TYR A 419 -2.39 13.97 -24.14
C TYR A 419 -3.81 13.99 -23.63
N ARG A 420 -4.09 13.31 -22.51
CA ARG A 420 -5.36 13.38 -21.78
C ARG A 420 -5.62 14.77 -21.21
N GLY A 421 -4.63 15.49 -20.71
CA GLY A 421 -4.75 16.90 -20.30
C GLY A 421 -5.04 17.84 -21.48
N PHE A 422 -4.31 17.69 -22.59
CA PHE A 422 -4.58 18.42 -23.83
C PHE A 422 -5.97 18.07 -24.39
N PHE A 423 -6.32 16.80 -24.48
CA PHE A 423 -7.60 16.32 -24.99
C PHE A 423 -8.74 16.65 -24.04
N ARG A 424 -8.56 16.61 -22.72
CA ARG A 424 -9.53 17.08 -21.72
C ARG A 424 -9.79 18.57 -21.91
N HIS A 425 -8.74 19.37 -22.13
CA HIS A 425 -8.92 20.79 -22.41
C HIS A 425 -9.54 21.04 -23.79
N PHE A 426 -9.14 20.30 -24.82
CA PHE A 426 -9.62 20.46 -26.20
C PHE A 426 -11.07 19.97 -26.39
N PHE A 427 -11.44 18.90 -25.70
CA PHE A 427 -12.78 18.33 -25.65
C PHE A 427 -13.59 18.85 -24.45
N ARG A 428 -13.28 20.05 -23.93
CA ARG A 428 -14.25 20.77 -23.09
C ARG A 428 -15.33 21.33 -23.98
N LYS A 429 -16.58 21.20 -23.56
CA LYS A 429 -17.76 21.69 -24.31
C LYS A 429 -17.65 23.17 -24.70
N GLU A 430 -16.96 23.97 -23.87
CA GLU A 430 -16.75 25.41 -24.07
C GLU A 430 -15.62 25.77 -25.05
N THR A 431 -14.67 24.86 -25.28
CA THR A 431 -13.45 25.10 -26.07
C THR A 431 -13.43 24.35 -27.40
N PHE A 432 -14.21 23.28 -27.52
CA PHE A 432 -14.21 22.43 -28.70
C PHE A 432 -14.77 23.15 -29.94
N SER A 433 -14.07 23.02 -31.06
CA SER A 433 -14.51 23.51 -32.36
C SER A 433 -14.30 22.44 -33.43
N GLU A 434 -15.40 22.08 -34.12
CA GLU A 434 -15.41 21.12 -35.23
C GLU A 434 -14.57 21.59 -36.42
N ASN A 435 -14.40 22.90 -36.58
CA ASN A 435 -13.62 23.47 -37.68
C ASN A 435 -12.13 23.55 -37.35
N SER A 436 -11.69 23.02 -36.21
CA SER A 436 -10.28 23.04 -35.83
C SER A 436 -9.46 22.04 -36.67
N SER A 437 -8.27 22.47 -37.07
CA SER A 437 -7.30 21.60 -37.77
C SER A 437 -6.94 20.35 -36.94
N VAL A 438 -7.01 20.47 -35.62
CA VAL A 438 -6.81 19.37 -34.66
C VAL A 438 -7.92 18.33 -34.80
N TRP A 439 -9.19 18.74 -34.82
CA TRP A 439 -10.31 17.82 -35.01
C TRP A 439 -10.22 17.08 -36.35
N SER A 440 -9.97 17.80 -37.46
CA SER A 440 -9.81 17.17 -38.77
C SER A 440 -8.67 16.15 -38.80
N SER A 441 -7.57 16.43 -38.10
CA SER A 441 -6.43 15.51 -37.99
C SER A 441 -6.75 14.28 -37.13
N LEU A 442 -7.52 14.43 -36.05
CA LEU A 442 -7.95 13.34 -35.19
C LEU A 442 -8.95 12.41 -35.90
N VAL A 443 -9.92 12.97 -36.61
CA VAL A 443 -10.88 12.18 -37.42
C VAL A 443 -10.15 11.40 -38.51
N ARG A 444 -9.09 11.96 -39.11
CA ARG A 444 -8.22 11.25 -40.07
C ARG A 444 -7.47 10.08 -39.42
N SER A 445 -7.17 10.17 -38.12
CA SER A 445 -6.48 9.12 -37.34
C SER A 445 -7.45 8.41 -36.40
N LYS A 446 -8.36 7.61 -36.96
CA LYS A 446 -9.37 6.84 -36.20
C LYS A 446 -8.77 6.01 -35.05
N ALA A 447 -7.56 5.46 -35.22
CA ALA A 447 -6.87 4.70 -34.16
C ALA A 447 -6.48 5.57 -32.96
N THR A 448 -5.97 6.78 -33.20
CA THR A 448 -5.64 7.74 -32.13
C THR A 448 -6.91 8.15 -31.39
N LEU A 449 -7.96 8.45 -32.15
CA LEU A 449 -9.24 8.84 -31.58
C LEU A 449 -9.86 7.71 -30.74
N LEU A 450 -9.84 6.46 -31.22
CA LEU A 450 -10.28 5.29 -30.46
C LEU A 450 -9.48 5.12 -29.16
N THR A 451 -8.16 5.31 -29.20
CA THR A 451 -7.30 5.21 -28.01
C THR A 451 -7.67 6.25 -26.96
N ILE A 452 -8.03 7.47 -27.38
CA ILE A 452 -8.48 8.53 -26.49
C ILE A 452 -9.86 8.22 -25.91
N LEU A 453 -10.79 7.77 -26.76
CA LEU A 453 -12.18 7.53 -26.39
C LEU A 453 -12.38 6.28 -25.53
N LEU A 454 -11.45 5.31 -25.58
CA LEU A 454 -11.40 4.16 -24.67
C LEU A 454 -10.82 4.52 -23.27
N HIS A 455 -10.62 5.80 -23.00
CA HIS A 455 -10.31 6.34 -21.67
C HIS A 455 -11.38 7.35 -21.20
N PRO A 456 -12.68 6.97 -21.14
CA PRO A 456 -13.75 7.90 -20.80
C PRO A 456 -13.61 8.55 -19.41
N TRP A 457 -12.95 7.87 -18.46
CA TRP A 457 -12.62 8.42 -17.14
C TRP A 457 -11.68 9.63 -17.18
N ALA A 458 -11.03 9.90 -18.32
CA ALA A 458 -10.26 11.12 -18.51
C ALA A 458 -11.14 12.34 -18.81
N PHE A 459 -12.45 12.18 -19.01
CA PHE A 459 -13.36 13.25 -19.40
C PHE A 459 -14.41 13.51 -18.32
N GLU A 460 -14.82 14.77 -18.18
CA GLU A 460 -15.84 15.18 -17.19
C GLU A 460 -17.27 14.86 -17.68
N ASP A 461 -17.49 14.85 -18.99
CA ASP A 461 -18.81 14.67 -19.63
C ASP A 461 -18.78 13.54 -20.68
N THR A 462 -19.38 12.40 -20.32
CA THR A 462 -19.47 11.22 -21.20
C THR A 462 -20.43 11.41 -22.37
N ASP A 463 -21.38 12.32 -22.25
CA ASP A 463 -22.44 12.56 -23.24
C ASP A 463 -21.87 13.42 -24.36
N PHE A 464 -21.09 14.43 -23.97
CA PHE A 464 -20.26 15.17 -24.90
C PHE A 464 -19.30 14.23 -25.63
N LEU A 465 -18.64 13.31 -24.92
CA LEU A 465 -17.74 12.33 -25.52
C LEU A 465 -18.45 11.42 -26.54
N ALA A 466 -19.65 10.93 -26.23
CA ALA A 466 -20.48 10.17 -27.16
C ALA A 466 -20.84 10.98 -28.42
N SER A 467 -21.16 12.27 -28.26
CA SER A 467 -21.41 13.16 -29.39
C SER A 467 -20.18 13.30 -30.31
N LEU A 468 -18.97 13.30 -29.75
CA LEU A 468 -17.73 13.35 -30.52
C LEU A 468 -17.49 12.04 -31.27
N VAL A 469 -17.72 10.88 -30.63
CA VAL A 469 -17.60 9.56 -31.26
C VAL A 469 -18.51 9.49 -32.50
N HIS A 470 -19.74 9.99 -32.38
CA HIS A 470 -20.70 10.04 -33.47
C HIS A 470 -20.28 11.01 -34.57
N LYS A 471 -19.84 12.22 -34.21
CA LYS A 471 -19.29 13.20 -35.17
C LYS A 471 -18.05 12.71 -35.91
N ALA A 472 -17.29 11.80 -35.31
CA ALA A 472 -16.12 11.17 -35.93
C ALA A 472 -16.44 9.91 -36.75
N GLU A 473 -17.72 9.49 -36.81
CA GLU A 473 -18.17 8.31 -37.55
C GLU A 473 -17.40 7.04 -37.16
N ILE A 474 -17.25 6.82 -35.84
CA ILE A 474 -16.58 5.64 -35.27
C ILE A 474 -17.43 4.90 -34.21
N GLN A 475 -18.71 5.24 -34.07
CA GLN A 475 -19.62 4.64 -33.09
C GLN A 475 -19.72 3.12 -33.23
N VAL A 476 -19.82 2.59 -34.46
CA VAL A 476 -19.92 1.14 -34.72
C VAL A 476 -18.65 0.41 -34.24
N GLN A 477 -17.48 0.99 -34.45
CA GLN A 477 -16.20 0.43 -34.01
C GLN A 477 -16.11 0.42 -32.48
N VAL A 478 -16.52 1.50 -31.83
CA VAL A 478 -16.52 1.60 -30.36
C VAL A 478 -17.51 0.60 -29.75
N MET A 479 -18.72 0.49 -30.29
CA MET A 479 -19.75 -0.45 -29.81
C MET A 479 -19.33 -1.92 -29.97
N ARG A 480 -18.57 -2.28 -31.02
CA ARG A 480 -18.01 -3.64 -31.17
C ARG A 480 -17.01 -4.00 -30.07
N MET A 481 -16.38 -3.01 -29.44
CA MET A 481 -15.43 -3.22 -28.36
C MET A 481 -16.09 -3.35 -26.98
N MET A 482 -17.41 -3.18 -26.87
CA MET A 482 -18.11 -3.09 -25.58
C MET A 482 -17.83 -4.26 -24.64
N VAL A 483 -18.11 -5.49 -25.08
CA VAL A 483 -17.88 -6.70 -24.27
C VAL A 483 -16.40 -6.87 -23.89
N PRO A 484 -15.44 -6.96 -24.83
CA PRO A 484 -14.04 -7.21 -24.47
C PRO A 484 -13.43 -6.08 -23.65
N SER A 485 -13.83 -4.82 -23.87
CA SER A 485 -13.30 -3.71 -23.07
C SER A 485 -13.86 -3.67 -21.66
N ILE A 486 -15.12 -4.09 -21.44
CA ILE A 486 -15.71 -4.24 -20.11
C ILE A 486 -15.03 -5.37 -19.33
N GLU A 487 -14.82 -6.54 -19.95
CA GLU A 487 -14.16 -7.69 -19.30
C GLU A 487 -12.71 -7.36 -18.93
N ILE A 488 -11.95 -6.79 -19.86
CA ILE A 488 -10.56 -6.36 -19.60
C ILE A 488 -10.55 -5.30 -18.50
N MET A 489 -11.44 -4.31 -18.53
CA MET A 489 -11.45 -3.26 -17.51
C MET A 489 -11.96 -3.73 -16.16
N TYR A 490 -12.87 -4.70 -16.10
CA TYR A 490 -13.35 -5.28 -14.85
C TYR A 490 -12.20 -5.89 -14.04
N GLU A 491 -11.31 -6.65 -14.69
CA GLU A 491 -10.10 -7.23 -14.08
C GLU A 491 -9.10 -6.18 -13.57
N HIS A 492 -9.04 -5.01 -14.21
CA HIS A 492 -8.06 -3.98 -13.88
C HIS A 492 -8.59 -2.91 -12.92
N SER A 493 -9.87 -2.53 -13.03
CA SER A 493 -10.47 -1.37 -12.37
C SER A 493 -11.98 -1.30 -12.59
N ARG A 494 -12.75 -1.63 -11.56
CA ARG A 494 -14.23 -1.50 -11.54
C ARG A 494 -14.70 -0.07 -11.83
N HIS A 495 -14.04 0.95 -11.26
CA HIS A 495 -14.39 2.37 -11.49
C HIS A 495 -14.22 2.81 -12.97
N LYS A 496 -13.14 2.38 -13.65
CA LYS A 496 -12.93 2.67 -15.07
C LYS A 496 -13.94 1.95 -15.94
N CYS A 497 -14.32 0.72 -15.55
CA CYS A 497 -15.36 -0.04 -16.22
C CYS A 497 -16.70 0.72 -16.20
N ILE A 498 -17.08 1.32 -15.07
CA ILE A 498 -18.32 2.11 -14.96
C ILE A 498 -18.30 3.37 -15.85
N ALA A 499 -17.19 4.11 -15.88
CA ALA A 499 -17.05 5.25 -16.79
C ALA A 499 -17.19 4.83 -18.27
N LEU A 500 -16.69 3.64 -18.60
CA LEU A 500 -16.79 3.05 -19.92
C LEU A 500 -18.23 2.61 -20.26
N VAL A 501 -18.95 2.03 -19.30
CA VAL A 501 -20.37 1.68 -19.46
C VAL A 501 -21.25 2.93 -19.64
N ARG A 502 -20.95 4.04 -18.95
CA ARG A 502 -21.63 5.33 -19.15
C ARG A 502 -21.43 5.90 -20.55
N LEU A 503 -20.22 5.76 -21.10
CA LEU A 503 -19.95 6.11 -22.51
C LEU A 503 -20.81 5.23 -23.43
N TYR A 504 -20.85 3.92 -23.21
CA TYR A 504 -21.66 3.00 -24.02
C TYR A 504 -23.16 3.29 -23.95
N SER A 505 -23.69 3.57 -22.76
CA SER A 505 -25.08 4.00 -22.54
C SER A 505 -25.41 5.25 -23.37
N SER A 506 -24.48 6.20 -23.43
CA SER A 506 -24.61 7.43 -24.22
C SER A 506 -24.48 7.21 -25.74
N LEU A 507 -23.67 6.24 -26.16
CA LEU A 507 -23.54 5.86 -27.57
C LEU A 507 -24.75 5.08 -28.07
N MET A 508 -25.39 4.27 -27.22
CA MET A 508 -26.62 3.57 -27.58
C MET A 508 -27.70 4.53 -28.05
N LEU A 509 -27.83 5.72 -27.44
CA LEU A 509 -28.77 6.76 -27.89
C LEU A 509 -28.57 7.22 -29.34
N LEU A 510 -27.38 7.00 -29.91
CA LEU A 510 -27.00 7.41 -31.25
C LEU A 510 -27.07 6.24 -32.27
N GLU A 511 -27.40 5.03 -31.82
CA GLU A 511 -27.57 3.82 -32.62
C GLU A 511 -29.06 3.54 -32.92
N SER A 512 -29.34 2.64 -33.86
CA SER A 512 -30.72 2.23 -34.15
C SER A 512 -31.31 1.44 -32.99
N LYS A 513 -32.58 1.72 -32.65
CA LYS A 513 -33.32 1.07 -31.54
C LYS A 513 -33.30 -0.47 -31.63
N ASP A 514 -33.25 -1.00 -32.84
CA ASP A 514 -33.24 -2.45 -33.12
C ASP A 514 -31.97 -3.15 -32.59
N THR A 515 -30.88 -2.41 -32.35
CA THR A 515 -29.61 -2.98 -31.88
C THR A 515 -29.53 -3.10 -30.36
N TRP A 516 -30.36 -2.35 -29.63
CA TRP A 516 -30.20 -2.20 -28.19
C TRP A 516 -30.44 -3.50 -27.42
N GLY A 517 -31.47 -4.27 -27.80
CA GLY A 517 -31.81 -5.53 -27.12
C GLY A 517 -30.66 -6.53 -27.22
N HIS A 518 -30.15 -6.72 -28.44
CA HIS A 518 -29.00 -7.59 -28.69
C HIS A 518 -27.74 -7.15 -27.91
N LEU A 519 -27.52 -5.83 -27.74
CA LEU A 519 -26.38 -5.34 -26.95
C LEU A 519 -26.53 -5.67 -25.46
N ILE A 520 -27.72 -5.48 -24.89
CA ILE A 520 -28.00 -5.83 -23.50
C ILE A 520 -27.90 -7.34 -23.29
N ASP A 521 -28.41 -8.16 -24.22
CA ASP A 521 -28.31 -9.62 -24.14
C ASP A 521 -26.85 -10.11 -24.15
N LYS A 522 -25.96 -9.43 -24.89
CA LYS A 522 -24.51 -9.69 -24.85
C LYS A 522 -23.88 -9.34 -23.50
N VAL A 523 -24.39 -8.32 -22.80
CA VAL A 523 -23.89 -7.93 -21.48
C VAL A 523 -24.25 -8.98 -20.43
N PHE A 524 -25.39 -9.67 -20.58
CA PHE A 524 -25.72 -10.81 -19.72
C PHE A 524 -24.72 -11.97 -19.83
N GLN A 525 -24.01 -12.08 -20.96
CA GLN A 525 -23.01 -13.11 -21.24
C GLN A 525 -21.60 -12.77 -20.76
N LEU A 526 -21.38 -11.59 -20.15
CA LEU A 526 -20.06 -11.19 -19.65
C LEU A 526 -19.52 -12.18 -18.61
N GLU A 527 -18.21 -12.44 -18.68
CA GLU A 527 -17.45 -13.20 -17.68
C GLU A 527 -17.10 -12.33 -16.46
N VAL A 528 -18.11 -11.74 -15.81
CA VAL A 528 -17.99 -10.93 -14.59
C VAL A 528 -18.98 -11.41 -13.53
N ASP A 529 -18.80 -10.99 -12.28
CA ASP A 529 -19.72 -11.34 -11.20
C ASP A 529 -21.15 -10.83 -11.48
N ASN A 530 -22.15 -11.60 -11.05
CA ASN A 530 -23.55 -11.32 -11.33
C ASN A 530 -24.02 -9.97 -10.78
N SER A 531 -23.53 -9.59 -9.58
CA SER A 531 -23.84 -8.29 -8.98
C SER A 531 -23.36 -7.14 -9.88
N PHE A 532 -22.10 -7.18 -10.31
CA PHE A 532 -21.53 -6.16 -11.20
C PHE A 532 -22.17 -6.19 -12.60
N LYS A 533 -22.50 -7.36 -13.13
CA LYS A 533 -23.27 -7.52 -14.37
C LYS A 533 -24.60 -6.77 -14.29
N CYS A 534 -25.32 -6.93 -13.18
CA CYS A 534 -26.60 -6.26 -12.96
C CYS A 534 -26.43 -4.73 -12.76
N LYS A 535 -25.33 -4.25 -12.14
CA LYS A 535 -24.95 -2.82 -12.13
C LYS A 535 -24.71 -2.27 -13.56
N ILE A 536 -23.96 -2.99 -14.41
CA ILE A 536 -23.69 -2.59 -15.80
C ILE A 536 -25.00 -2.43 -16.58
N ILE A 537 -25.89 -3.41 -16.47
CA ILE A 537 -27.17 -3.43 -17.21
C ILE A 537 -28.04 -2.25 -16.80
N ILE A 538 -28.14 -1.95 -15.51
CA ILE A 538 -28.91 -0.80 -15.01
C ILE A 538 -28.36 0.51 -15.63
N ILE A 539 -27.05 0.71 -15.66
CA ILE A 539 -26.43 1.93 -16.23
C ILE A 539 -26.70 2.06 -17.73
N LEU A 540 -26.67 0.94 -18.48
CA LEU A 540 -27.01 0.95 -19.91
C LEU A 540 -28.48 1.31 -20.14
N LEU A 541 -29.38 0.79 -19.30
CA LEU A 541 -30.81 1.03 -19.40
C LEU A 541 -31.23 2.44 -18.99
N GLN A 542 -30.49 3.13 -18.12
CA GLN A 542 -30.86 4.48 -17.65
C GLN A 542 -31.11 5.50 -18.77
N LYS A 543 -30.50 5.31 -19.95
CA LYS A 543 -30.68 6.19 -21.11
C LYS A 543 -31.63 5.65 -22.18
N THR A 544 -32.15 4.44 -22.04
CA THR A 544 -33.09 3.86 -23.02
C THR A 544 -34.54 4.33 -22.73
N PRO A 545 -35.46 4.24 -23.71
CA PRO A 545 -36.88 4.53 -23.50
C PRO A 545 -37.50 3.60 -22.45
N VAL A 546 -38.50 4.12 -21.75
CA VAL A 546 -39.21 3.44 -20.66
C VAL A 546 -39.76 2.07 -21.05
N ASP A 547 -40.23 1.90 -22.29
CA ASP A 547 -40.73 0.61 -22.78
C ASP A 547 -39.64 -0.47 -22.76
N MET A 548 -38.41 -0.09 -23.10
CA MET A 548 -37.26 -0.99 -23.09
C MET A 548 -36.79 -1.28 -21.67
N GLN A 549 -36.74 -0.26 -20.82
CA GLN A 549 -36.41 -0.42 -19.40
C GLN A 549 -37.36 -1.44 -18.74
N ARG A 550 -38.66 -1.30 -19.00
CA ARG A 550 -39.72 -2.22 -18.51
C ARG A 550 -39.52 -3.67 -18.96
N GLN A 551 -39.04 -3.88 -20.18
CA GLN A 551 -38.80 -5.22 -20.71
C GLN A 551 -37.74 -6.00 -19.90
N TYR A 552 -36.70 -5.33 -19.38
CA TYR A 552 -35.59 -5.98 -18.70
C TYR A 552 -35.75 -6.06 -17.17
N ILE A 553 -36.70 -5.35 -16.57
CA ILE A 553 -36.94 -5.36 -15.12
C ILE A 553 -37.15 -6.77 -14.54
N PRO A 554 -37.98 -7.65 -15.12
CA PRO A 554 -38.16 -8.99 -14.56
C PRO A 554 -36.87 -9.81 -14.54
N ILE A 555 -36.01 -9.61 -15.55
CA ILE A 555 -34.73 -10.33 -15.69
C ILE A 555 -33.73 -9.81 -14.66
N ILE A 556 -33.62 -8.49 -14.51
CA ILE A 556 -32.75 -7.86 -13.50
C ILE A 556 -33.22 -8.22 -12.10
N ARG A 557 -34.53 -8.21 -11.84
CA ARG A 557 -35.09 -8.60 -10.55
C ARG A 557 -34.72 -10.03 -10.16
N ALA A 558 -34.87 -10.98 -11.09
CA ALA A 558 -34.47 -12.36 -10.83
C ALA A 558 -32.95 -12.51 -10.54
N CYS A 559 -32.10 -11.70 -11.19
CA CYS A 559 -30.66 -11.62 -10.86
C CYS A 559 -30.45 -11.10 -9.45
N ILE A 560 -31.10 -9.99 -9.08
CA ILE A 560 -30.92 -9.33 -7.78
C ILE A 560 -31.46 -10.17 -6.64
N ASP A 561 -32.59 -10.86 -6.82
CA ASP A 561 -33.16 -11.74 -5.80
C ASP A 561 -32.25 -12.94 -5.50
N SER A 562 -31.37 -13.31 -6.43
CA SER A 562 -30.37 -14.37 -6.24
C SER A 562 -29.06 -13.88 -5.58
N GLU A 563 -28.89 -12.56 -5.44
CA GLU A 563 -27.68 -11.93 -4.91
C GLU A 563 -27.97 -11.24 -3.57
N ASP A 564 -27.05 -11.41 -2.61
CA ASP A 564 -27.16 -10.80 -1.28
C ASP A 564 -26.40 -9.45 -1.24
N SER A 565 -26.89 -8.47 -2.01
CA SER A 565 -26.26 -7.14 -2.11
C SER A 565 -27.27 -6.02 -1.91
N LEU A 566 -27.17 -5.32 -0.78
CA LEU A 566 -28.01 -4.16 -0.44
C LEU A 566 -27.85 -3.02 -1.45
N ASP A 567 -26.61 -2.67 -1.82
CA ASP A 567 -26.32 -1.64 -2.82
C ASP A 567 -27.03 -1.89 -4.16
N LEU A 568 -27.05 -3.14 -4.60
CA LEU A 568 -27.66 -3.52 -5.86
C LEU A 568 -29.20 -3.38 -5.77
N ARG A 569 -29.79 -3.70 -4.62
CA ARG A 569 -31.22 -3.49 -4.34
C ARG A 569 -31.57 -2.00 -4.31
N ILE A 570 -30.73 -1.17 -3.68
CA ILE A 570 -30.90 0.30 -3.66
C ILE A 570 -30.79 0.88 -5.08
N LEU A 571 -29.74 0.50 -5.82
CA LEU A 571 -29.54 0.94 -7.19
C LEU A 571 -30.73 0.56 -8.09
N PHE A 572 -31.26 -0.64 -7.91
CA PHE A 572 -32.42 -1.12 -8.65
C PHE A 572 -33.72 -0.43 -8.24
N SER A 573 -33.93 -0.15 -6.95
CA SER A 573 -35.08 0.64 -6.47
C SER A 573 -35.06 2.04 -7.10
N ASN A 574 -33.92 2.73 -7.03
CA ASN A 574 -33.73 4.05 -7.64
C ASN A 574 -34.00 4.01 -9.16
N PHE A 575 -33.55 2.94 -9.84
CA PHE A 575 -33.84 2.73 -11.25
C PHE A 575 -35.34 2.54 -11.53
N CYS A 576 -36.05 1.71 -10.75
CA CYS A 576 -37.50 1.53 -10.87
C CYS A 576 -38.30 2.81 -10.58
N GLU A 577 -37.91 3.58 -9.57
CA GLU A 577 -38.54 4.86 -9.24
C GLU A 577 -38.36 5.88 -10.37
N SER A 578 -37.17 5.96 -10.97
CA SER A 578 -36.89 6.89 -12.07
C SER A 578 -37.78 6.69 -13.31
N ILE A 579 -38.45 5.54 -13.42
CA ILE A 579 -39.32 5.15 -14.54
C ILE A 579 -40.79 4.97 -14.13
N GLY A 580 -41.13 5.38 -12.91
CA GLY A 580 -42.49 5.37 -12.36
C GLY A 580 -43.03 3.97 -12.05
N ILE A 581 -42.18 3.05 -11.61
CA ILE A 581 -42.56 1.72 -11.16
C ILE A 581 -42.39 1.65 -9.65
N GLU A 582 -43.46 1.33 -8.93
CA GLU A 582 -43.41 1.11 -7.49
C GLU A 582 -42.42 -0.01 -7.19
N SER A 583 -41.33 0.33 -6.49
CA SER A 583 -40.45 -0.66 -5.89
C SER A 583 -41.22 -1.34 -4.76
N GLN A 584 -41.13 -2.67 -4.67
CA GLN A 584 -41.58 -3.34 -3.45
C GLN A 584 -40.68 -2.88 -2.32
N ASN A 585 -41.28 -2.48 -1.18
CA ASN A 585 -40.61 -1.95 -0.01
C ASN A 585 -39.25 -2.62 0.22
N VAL A 586 -38.17 -1.93 -0.15
CA VAL A 586 -36.91 -2.11 0.56
C VAL A 586 -37.25 -1.63 1.97
N ASP A 587 -37.20 -2.50 2.98
CA ASP A 587 -37.35 -2.07 4.37
C ASP A 587 -36.24 -1.03 4.63
N TYR A 588 -36.62 0.25 4.58
CA TYR A 588 -35.79 1.40 4.91
C TYR A 588 -35.71 1.61 6.42
N ASP A 589 -36.15 0.63 7.21
CA ASP A 589 -35.98 0.58 8.66
C ASP A 589 -34.47 0.48 8.95
N ASP A 590 -33.76 1.61 8.96
CA ASP A 590 -32.82 1.98 10.04
C ASP A 590 -31.91 3.20 9.77
N SER A 591 -31.76 3.76 8.56
CA SER A 591 -30.72 4.80 8.40
C SER A 591 -31.22 6.26 8.44
N PHE A 592 -32.31 6.58 7.74
CA PHE A 592 -32.70 7.99 7.54
C PHE A 592 -33.54 8.55 8.70
N ASP A 593 -34.45 7.74 9.26
CA ASP A 593 -35.28 8.14 10.39
C ASP A 593 -34.53 8.14 11.72
N GLU A 594 -33.51 7.27 11.88
CA GLU A 594 -32.59 7.36 13.03
C GLU A 594 -31.75 8.63 12.97
N GLU A 595 -31.24 9.03 11.80
CA GLU A 595 -30.46 10.26 11.63
C GLU A 595 -31.32 11.52 11.87
N LEU A 596 -32.59 11.51 11.42
CA LEU A 596 -33.56 12.57 11.72
C LEU A 596 -33.96 12.62 13.20
N SER A 597 -34.06 11.47 13.87
CA SER A 597 -34.31 11.39 15.31
C SER A 597 -33.10 11.89 16.12
N PHE A 598 -31.88 11.60 15.65
CA PHE A 598 -30.63 12.05 16.24
C PHE A 598 -30.48 13.57 16.11
N ILE A 599 -30.82 14.16 14.96
CA ILE A 599 -30.82 15.61 14.74
C ILE A 599 -31.89 16.30 15.59
N LYS A 600 -33.08 15.71 15.71
CA LYS A 600 -34.15 16.23 16.59
C LYS A 600 -33.83 16.11 18.08
N SER A 601 -32.91 15.23 18.47
CA SER A 601 -32.47 15.11 19.87
C SER A 601 -31.45 16.16 20.30
N TYR A 602 -30.90 16.94 19.34
CA TYR A 602 -29.94 18.02 19.58
C TYR A 602 -30.51 19.44 19.35
N ALA A 603 -31.80 19.56 19.03
CA ALA A 603 -32.56 20.82 19.00
C ALA A 603 -33.57 20.83 20.15
#